data_AF-A0A485KXI9-F1
#
_entry.id   AF-A0A485KXI9-F1
#
_cell.length_a   1.000
_cell.length_b   1.000
_cell.length_c   1.000
_cell.angle_alpha   90.00
_cell.angle_beta   90.00
_cell.angle_gamma   90.00
#
_symmetry.space_group_name_H-M   'P 1'
#
loop_
_entity.id
_entity.type
_entity.pdbx_description
1 polymer ?
#
loop_
_entity_poly.entity_id
_entity_poly.type
_entity_poly.pdbx_seq_one_letter_code
_entity_poly.pdbx_strand_id
1 'polypeptide(L)'
;MRLVVVLAAMAAIVTVSAKGNKNSKVDRMWRMQKKSCEENECRHLDSMTNMNCLHECISGECYGEVYASLPLEDGEVDDYRYNKYLQCIRKDYRSRSKKARESSRDEL
;
A
#
# COMPACT_ATOMS: atom_id res chain seq x y z
N MET A 1 26.68 55.63 -19.29
CA MET A 1 26.48 54.57 -20.30
C MET A 1 27.30 53.36 -19.90
N ARG A 2 26.70 52.15 -19.98
CA ARG A 2 27.30 50.80 -19.81
C ARG A 2 27.45 50.40 -18.33
N LEU A 3 26.96 49.27 -17.82
CA LEU A 3 26.38 48.05 -18.38
C LEU A 3 25.51 47.41 -17.25
N VAL A 4 24.22 47.24 -17.47
CA VAL A 4 23.40 46.33 -16.65
C VAL A 4 23.66 44.93 -17.22
N VAL A 5 24.52 44.15 -16.56
CA VAL A 5 24.71 42.73 -16.91
C VAL A 5 23.50 41.98 -16.34
N VAL A 6 22.47 41.84 -17.17
CA VAL A 6 21.32 40.98 -16.88
C VAL A 6 21.82 39.54 -16.95
N LEU A 7 22.08 38.94 -15.79
CA LEU A 7 22.24 37.49 -15.64
C LEU A 7 20.88 36.83 -15.86
N ALA A 8 20.48 36.71 -17.12
CA ALA A 8 19.39 35.83 -17.51
C ALA A 8 19.91 34.38 -17.47
N ALA A 9 20.00 33.82 -16.26
CA ALA A 9 20.09 32.38 -16.09
C ALA A 9 18.74 31.80 -16.56
N MET A 10 18.66 31.46 -17.85
CA MET A 10 17.56 30.69 -18.40
C MET A 10 17.56 29.34 -17.70
N ALA A 11 16.75 29.24 -16.64
CA ALA A 11 16.35 28.00 -16.03
C ALA A 11 15.62 27.20 -17.13
N ALA A 12 16.34 26.31 -17.80
CA ALA A 12 15.73 25.26 -18.58
C ALA A 12 14.93 24.39 -17.60
N ILE A 13 13.63 24.66 -17.51
CA ILE A 13 12.69 23.84 -16.74
C ILE A 13 12.59 22.52 -17.48
N VAL A 14 13.47 21.58 -17.13
CA VAL A 14 13.31 20.17 -17.47
C VAL A 14 12.04 19.68 -16.78
N THR A 15 10.96 19.57 -17.53
CA THR A 15 9.73 18.96 -17.05
C THR A 15 9.94 17.45 -16.95
N VAL A 16 10.38 16.98 -15.78
CA VAL A 16 10.45 15.55 -15.48
C VAL A 16 9.02 15.00 -15.40
N SER A 17 8.62 14.19 -16.38
CA SER A 17 7.36 13.44 -16.32
C SER A 17 7.53 12.25 -15.37
N ALA A 18 7.00 12.35 -14.16
CA ALA A 18 7.04 11.26 -13.19
C ALA A 18 6.11 10.12 -13.65
N LYS A 19 6.66 8.92 -13.88
CA LYS A 19 5.87 7.71 -14.17
C LYS A 19 4.98 7.39 -12.96
N GLY A 20 3.66 7.38 -13.17
CA GLY A 20 2.69 7.10 -12.10
C GLY A 20 2.93 5.73 -11.44
N ASN A 21 2.88 5.69 -10.10
CA ASN A 21 3.02 4.45 -9.34
C ASN A 21 1.80 3.54 -9.58
N LYS A 22 2.02 2.40 -10.24
CA LYS A 22 0.99 1.38 -10.52
C LYS A 22 0.29 0.81 -9.27
N ASN A 23 0.87 0.96 -8.08
CA ASN A 23 0.30 0.49 -6.82
C ASN A 23 -0.52 1.53 -6.08
N SER A 24 -0.53 2.80 -6.53
CA SER A 24 -1.15 3.91 -5.79
C SER A 24 -2.61 3.66 -5.39
N LYS A 25 -3.40 3.06 -6.30
CA LYS A 25 -4.79 2.70 -6.05
C LYS A 25 -4.92 1.62 -4.96
N VAL A 26 -4.09 0.59 -5.03
CA VAL A 26 -4.11 -0.51 -4.06
C VAL A 26 -3.64 -0.02 -2.71
N ASP A 27 -2.56 0.76 -2.67
CA ASP A 27 -2.01 1.33 -1.44
C ASP A 27 -3.03 2.27 -0.78
N ARG A 28 -3.80 3.04 -1.56
CA ARG A 28 -4.89 3.87 -1.03
C ARG A 28 -6.00 3.02 -0.41
N MET A 29 -6.47 2.00 -1.12
CA MET A 29 -7.49 1.07 -0.61
C MET A 29 -7.01 0.39 0.68
N TRP A 30 -5.77 -0.10 0.69
CA TRP A 30 -5.16 -0.72 1.87
C TRP A 30 -5.16 0.23 3.07
N ARG A 31 -4.78 1.51 2.90
CA ARG A 31 -4.84 2.50 4.00
C ARG A 31 -6.25 2.71 4.53
N MET A 32 -7.24 2.76 3.64
CA MET A 32 -8.65 2.90 4.04
C MET A 32 -9.14 1.68 4.81
N GLN A 33 -8.78 0.47 4.35
CA GLN A 33 -9.16 -0.77 5.01
C GLN A 33 -8.48 -0.91 6.37
N LYS A 34 -7.18 -0.60 6.47
CA LYS A 34 -6.46 -0.54 7.75
C LYS A 34 -7.17 0.36 8.75
N LYS A 35 -7.54 1.57 8.34
CA LYS A 35 -8.31 2.49 9.18
C LYS A 35 -9.65 1.90 9.62
N SER A 36 -10.38 1.25 8.71
CA SER A 36 -11.63 0.56 9.06
C SER A 36 -11.42 -0.55 10.08
N CYS A 37 -10.36 -1.35 9.94
CA CYS A 37 -9.99 -2.40 10.89
C CYS A 37 -9.64 -1.81 12.27
N GLU A 38 -8.86 -0.72 12.29
CA GLU A 38 -8.50 -0.01 13.53
C GLU A 38 -9.73 0.54 14.26
N GLU A 39 -10.68 1.13 13.53
CA GLU A 39 -11.85 1.79 14.13
C GLU A 39 -12.97 0.81 14.52
N ASN A 40 -13.01 -0.38 13.94
CA ASN A 40 -14.11 -1.33 14.14
C ASN A 40 -13.63 -2.63 14.80
N GLU A 41 -12.97 -3.50 14.05
CA GLU A 41 -12.63 -4.87 14.47
C GLU A 41 -11.58 -4.89 15.58
N CYS A 42 -10.52 -4.11 15.41
CA CYS A 42 -9.36 -4.08 16.32
C CYS A 42 -9.40 -2.93 17.33
N ARG A 43 -10.53 -2.22 17.43
CA ARG A 43 -10.67 -1.02 18.28
C ARG A 43 -10.39 -1.28 19.76
N HIS A 44 -10.61 -2.50 20.22
CA HIS A 44 -10.45 -2.90 21.62
C HIS A 44 -8.99 -3.19 22.01
N LEU A 45 -8.07 -3.16 21.05
CA LEU A 45 -6.65 -3.41 21.25
C LEU A 45 -5.85 -2.10 21.20
N ASP A 46 -4.75 -2.06 21.94
CA ASP A 46 -3.84 -0.91 21.92
C ASP A 46 -3.13 -0.80 20.55
N SER A 47 -2.87 0.42 20.10
CA SER A 47 -2.29 0.68 18.77
C SER A 47 -0.87 0.12 18.60
N MET A 48 -0.15 -0.16 19.69
CA MET A 48 1.19 -0.73 19.65
C MET A 48 1.17 -2.27 19.61
N THR A 49 0.03 -2.90 19.90
CA THR A 49 -0.11 -4.36 20.03
C THR A 49 -1.14 -4.96 19.05
N ASN A 50 -1.91 -4.12 18.35
CA ASN A 50 -2.99 -4.58 17.48
C ASN A 50 -2.55 -5.09 16.09
N MET A 51 -1.24 -5.20 15.82
CA MET A 51 -0.73 -5.47 14.47
C MET A 51 -1.18 -6.82 13.89
N ASN A 52 -1.22 -7.89 14.68
CA ASN A 52 -1.74 -9.18 14.22
C ASN A 52 -3.22 -9.07 13.83
N CYS A 53 -4.04 -8.44 14.67
CA CYS A 53 -5.46 -8.20 14.39
C CYS A 53 -5.64 -7.40 13.09
N LEU A 54 -4.86 -6.32 12.90
CA LEU A 54 -4.95 -5.50 11.70
C LEU A 54 -4.57 -6.27 10.43
N HIS A 55 -3.52 -7.08 10.48
CA HIS A 55 -3.13 -7.88 9.33
C HIS A 55 -4.18 -8.94 8.99
N GLU A 56 -4.73 -9.63 9.99
CA GLU A 56 -5.76 -10.63 9.77
C GLU A 56 -7.07 -10.03 9.26
N CYS A 57 -7.52 -8.90 9.85
CA CYS A 57 -8.69 -8.14 9.40
C CYS A 57 -8.58 -7.68 7.94
N ILE A 58 -7.42 -7.14 7.55
CA ILE A 58 -7.22 -6.64 6.19
C ILE A 58 -7.21 -7.79 5.18
N SER A 59 -6.50 -8.88 5.49
CA SER A 59 -6.44 -10.07 4.63
C SER A 59 -5.96 -11.29 5.42
N GLY A 60 -6.91 -12.13 5.82
CA GLY A 60 -6.59 -13.42 6.46
C GLY A 60 -5.74 -14.33 5.56
N GLU A 61 -5.90 -14.27 4.24
CA GLU A 61 -5.08 -15.03 3.28
C GLU A 61 -3.60 -14.60 3.32
N CYS A 62 -3.33 -13.30 3.19
CA CYS A 62 -1.95 -12.80 3.22
C CYS A 62 -1.33 -12.84 4.62
N TYR A 63 -2.13 -12.69 5.67
CA TYR A 63 -1.68 -12.91 7.04
C TYR A 63 -1.28 -14.38 7.23
N GLY A 64 -2.11 -15.30 6.73
CA GLY A 64 -1.83 -16.73 6.73
C GLY A 64 -0.51 -17.09 6.04
N GLU A 65 -0.25 -16.50 4.87
CA GLU A 65 0.97 -16.73 4.11
C GLU A 65 2.24 -16.24 4.84
N VAL A 66 2.16 -15.14 5.58
CA VAL A 66 3.34 -14.45 6.12
C VAL A 66 3.57 -14.69 7.61
N TYR A 67 2.50 -14.78 8.39
CA TYR A 67 2.55 -14.73 9.86
C TYR A 67 1.92 -15.94 10.56
N ALA A 68 1.22 -16.85 9.86
CA ALA A 68 0.52 -17.98 10.53
C ALA A 68 1.44 -18.87 11.38
N SER A 69 2.67 -19.12 10.92
CA SER A 69 3.61 -19.99 11.63
C SER A 69 4.22 -19.33 12.87
N LEU A 70 4.39 -18.01 12.82
CA LEU A 70 4.95 -17.22 13.90
C LEU A 70 4.30 -15.83 13.85
N PRO A 71 3.21 -15.61 14.60
CA PRO A 71 2.59 -14.30 14.73
C PRO A 71 3.58 -13.26 15.26
N LEU A 72 3.29 -11.98 15.03
CA LEU A 72 4.10 -10.90 15.62
C LEU A 72 3.94 -10.91 17.14
N GLU A 73 5.00 -10.65 17.88
CA GLU A 73 4.89 -10.35 19.30
C GLU A 73 4.37 -8.92 19.52
N ASP A 74 3.82 -8.66 20.70
CA ASP A 74 3.31 -7.33 21.07
C ASP A 74 4.44 -6.28 21.04
N GLY A 75 4.29 -5.26 20.20
CA GLY A 75 5.31 -4.23 19.98
C GLY A 75 6.45 -4.63 19.02
N GLU A 76 6.43 -5.83 18.44
CA GLU A 76 7.39 -6.24 17.42
C GLU A 76 7.21 -5.45 16.11
N VAL A 77 8.32 -5.01 15.52
CA VAL A 77 8.36 -4.40 14.19
C VAL A 77 9.21 -5.28 13.28
N ASP A 78 8.56 -6.01 12.37
CA ASP A 78 9.24 -6.80 11.33
C ASP A 78 8.99 -6.19 9.94
N ASP A 79 9.89 -5.29 9.52
CA ASP A 79 9.79 -4.62 8.22
C ASP A 79 9.88 -5.60 7.04
N TYR A 80 10.62 -6.69 7.18
CA TYR A 80 10.83 -7.65 6.09
C TYR A 80 9.54 -8.42 5.80
N ARG A 81 8.92 -8.98 6.84
CA ARG A 81 7.62 -9.67 6.72
C ARG A 81 6.52 -8.69 6.36
N TYR A 82 6.54 -7.47 6.90
CA TYR A 82 5.57 -6.44 6.52
C TYR A 82 5.62 -6.11 5.03
N ASN A 83 6.81 -5.99 4.45
CA ASN A 83 6.97 -5.78 3.02
C ASN A 83 6.44 -6.95 2.18
N LYS A 84 6.67 -8.20 2.62
CA LYS A 84 6.08 -9.39 1.97
C LYS A 84 4.56 -9.38 2.04
N TYR A 85 4.00 -9.05 3.19
CA TYR A 85 2.56 -8.93 3.40
C TYR A 85 1.93 -7.91 2.44
N LEU A 86 2.52 -6.72 2.30
CA LEU A 86 2.05 -5.73 1.32
C LEU A 86 2.18 -6.20 -0.13
N GLN A 87 3.20 -6.99 -0.47
CA GLN A 87 3.34 -7.58 -1.80
C GLN A 87 2.23 -8.60 -2.08
N CYS A 88 1.89 -9.44 -1.10
CA CYS A 88 0.78 -10.38 -1.18
C CYS A 88 -0.54 -9.64 -1.45
N ILE A 89 -0.88 -8.60 -0.67
CA ILE A 89 -2.11 -7.81 -0.87
C ILE A 89 -2.18 -7.22 -2.29
N ARG A 90 -1.06 -6.66 -2.76
CA ARG A 90 -0.99 -6.07 -4.11
C ARG A 90 -1.20 -7.11 -5.21
N LYS A 91 -0.68 -8.33 -5.01
CA LYS A 91 -0.86 -9.45 -5.93
C LYS A 91 -2.32 -9.92 -5.93
N ASP A 92 -2.90 -10.12 -4.75
CA ASP A 92 -4.29 -10.56 -4.60
C ASP A 92 -5.26 -9.56 -5.25
N TYR A 93 -5.14 -8.27 -4.95
CA TYR A 93 -6.00 -7.24 -5.55
C TYR A 93 -5.95 -7.24 -7.08
N ARG A 94 -4.76 -7.40 -7.66
CA ARG A 94 -4.59 -7.48 -9.12
C ARG A 94 -5.19 -8.76 -9.69
N SER A 95 -5.03 -9.89 -9.00
CA SER A 95 -5.61 -11.17 -9.38
C SER A 95 -7.13 -11.09 -9.42
N ARG A 96 -7.76 -10.57 -8.36
CA ARG A 96 -9.23 -10.35 -8.29
C ARG A 96 -9.71 -9.40 -9.38
N SER A 97 -9.00 -8.30 -9.60
CA SER A 97 -9.32 -7.35 -10.67
C SER A 97 -9.25 -7.97 -12.07
N LYS A 98 -8.29 -8.87 -12.30
CA LYS A 98 -8.15 -9.59 -13.57
C LYS A 98 -9.29 -10.60 -13.75
N LYS A 99 -9.55 -11.44 -12.74
CA LYS A 99 -10.64 -12.42 -12.75
C LYS A 99 -12.01 -11.75 -12.97
N ALA A 100 -12.27 -10.62 -12.32
CA ALA A 100 -13.51 -9.87 -12.51
C ALA A 100 -13.70 -9.41 -13.97
N ARG A 101 -12.63 -8.97 -14.63
CA ARG A 101 -12.68 -8.56 -16.05
C ARG A 101 -12.86 -9.74 -17.00
N GLU A 102 -12.27 -10.88 -16.68
CA GLU A 102 -12.42 -12.12 -17.46
C GLU A 102 -13.85 -12.65 -17.33
N SER A 103 -14.39 -12.71 -16.10
CA SER A 103 -15.78 -13.09 -15.84
C SER A 103 -16.77 -12.23 -16.62
N SER A 104 -16.62 -10.90 -16.62
CA SER A 104 -17.52 -10.01 -17.38
C SER A 104 -17.39 -10.14 -18.91
N ARG A 105 -16.29 -10.71 -19.42
CA ARG A 105 -16.11 -10.96 -20.85
C ARG A 105 -16.75 -12.27 -21.28
N ASP A 106 -16.72 -13.28 -20.41
CA ASP A 106 -17.28 -14.61 -20.71
C ASP A 106 -18.82 -14.64 -20.60
N GLU A 107 -19.42 -13.61 -19.98
CA GLU A 107 -20.88 -13.39 -19.91
C GLU A 107 -21.48 -12.66 -21.14
N LEU A 108 -20.68 -12.35 -22.16
CA LEU A 108 -21.02 -11.55 -23.35
C LEU A 108 -21.08 -12.43 -24.61
#